data_AF-A0A351L6W8-F1
#
_entry.id   AF-A0A351L6W8-F1
#
_cell.length_a   1.000
_cell.length_b   1.000
_cell.length_c   1.000
_cell.angle_alpha   90.00
_cell.angle_beta   90.00
_cell.angle_gamma   90.00
#
_symmetry.space_group_name_H-M   'P 1'
#
loop_
_entity.id
_entity.type
_entity.pdbx_description
1 polymer ?
#
loop_
_entity_poly.entity_id
_entity_poly.type
_entity_poly.pdbx_seq_one_letter_code
_entity_poly.pdbx_strand_id
1 'polypeptide(L)'
;RTLGGIAIFAFFDDNNNGKQDAGESIYTGNLDMFVLDNKPLTSYQVQRRRVSNSLRLPQGTYRLDFKPSGFPPGWKTVVDALAIDVVAGAYTVVRVPLVRSQPS
;
A
#
# COMPACT_ATOMS: atom_id res chain seq x y z
N ARG A 1 -23.99 9.91 4.52
CA ARG A 1 -23.00 9.61 3.47
C ARG A 1 -22.19 8.39 3.91
N THR A 2 -22.23 7.29 3.16
CA THR A 2 -21.45 6.09 3.49
C THR A 2 -20.01 6.30 3.02
N LEU A 3 -19.04 6.25 3.94
CA LEU A 3 -17.63 6.31 3.57
C LEU A 3 -17.23 5.06 2.77
N GLY A 4 -16.24 5.20 1.91
CA GLY A 4 -15.51 4.09 1.34
C GLY A 4 -14.29 3.76 2.18
N GLY A 5 -13.21 3.35 1.51
CA GLY A 5 -11.88 3.24 2.09
C GLY A 5 -10.87 2.67 1.12
N ILE A 6 -9.64 2.53 1.58
CA ILE A 6 -8.55 1.86 0.87
C ILE A 6 -8.11 0.67 1.72
N ALA A 7 -7.91 -0.48 1.10
CA ALA A 7 -7.31 -1.66 1.70
C ALA A 7 -6.01 -2.01 0.95
N ILE A 8 -4.88 -1.84 1.62
CA ILE A 8 -3.54 -2.01 1.07
C ILE A 8 -3.03 -3.40 1.44
N PHE A 9 -2.68 -4.17 0.42
CA PHE A 9 -2.07 -5.50 0.51
C PHE A 9 -0.67 -5.41 -0.10
N ALA A 10 0.34 -5.24 0.76
CA ALA A 10 1.73 -5.30 0.33
C ALA A 10 2.28 -6.72 0.52
N PHE A 11 3.11 -7.17 -0.43
CA PHE A 11 3.69 -8.51 -0.42
C PHE A 11 5.06 -8.47 -1.10
N PHE A 12 5.93 -9.40 -0.72
CA PHE A 12 7.24 -9.59 -1.34
C PHE A 12 7.03 -10.38 -2.64
N ASP A 13 7.11 -9.67 -3.76
CA ASP A 13 6.96 -10.18 -5.13
C ASP A 13 8.32 -10.73 -5.59
N ASP A 14 8.59 -11.97 -5.21
CA ASP A 14 9.92 -12.59 -5.39
C ASP A 14 10.20 -12.91 -6.87
N ASN A 15 9.14 -13.11 -7.66
CA ASN A 15 9.24 -13.42 -9.09
C ASN A 15 8.95 -12.22 -10.01
N ASN A 16 8.69 -11.04 -9.44
CA ASN A 16 8.42 -9.77 -10.12
C ASN A 16 7.22 -9.82 -11.09
N ASN A 17 6.16 -10.57 -10.79
CA ASN A 17 4.99 -10.71 -11.66
C ASN A 17 3.81 -9.78 -11.28
N GLY A 18 3.95 -9.00 -10.21
CA GLY A 18 2.95 -8.06 -9.71
C GLY A 18 1.75 -8.70 -9.02
N LYS A 19 1.77 -10.02 -8.78
CA LYS A 19 0.69 -10.79 -8.14
C LYS A 19 1.25 -11.46 -6.90
N GLN A 20 0.38 -11.63 -5.91
CA GLN A 20 0.75 -12.38 -4.73
C GLN A 20 0.59 -13.89 -5.02
N ASP A 21 1.70 -14.60 -5.07
CA ASP A 21 1.75 -16.04 -5.31
C ASP A 21 1.86 -16.88 -4.02
N ALA A 22 1.66 -18.19 -4.15
CA ALA A 22 1.84 -19.12 -3.04
C ALA A 22 3.32 -19.13 -2.61
N GLY A 23 3.57 -18.90 -1.32
CA GLY A 23 4.91 -18.80 -0.75
C GLY A 23 5.40 -17.36 -0.57
N GLU A 24 4.79 -16.39 -1.25
CA GLU A 24 5.14 -14.99 -1.08
C GLU A 24 4.60 -14.43 0.24
N SER A 25 5.50 -13.77 0.97
CA SER A 25 5.20 -13.26 2.29
C SER A 25 4.48 -11.91 2.21
N ILE A 26 3.46 -11.76 3.07
CA ILE A 26 2.75 -10.49 3.21
C ILE A 26 3.60 -9.52 4.02
N TYR A 27 3.63 -8.26 3.59
CA TYR A 27 4.22 -7.17 4.33
C TYR A 27 3.15 -6.25 4.92
N THR A 28 2.96 -6.30 6.24
CA THR A 28 2.12 -5.34 6.98
C THR A 28 2.94 -4.51 7.96
N GLY A 29 4.25 -4.41 7.72
CA GLY A 29 5.22 -3.79 8.62
C GLY A 29 5.11 -2.26 8.67
N ASN A 30 6.19 -1.58 8.30
CA ASN A 30 6.29 -0.14 8.42
C ASN A 30 5.27 0.57 7.50
N LEU A 31 4.49 1.48 8.09
CA LEU A 31 3.57 2.34 7.34
C LEU A 31 4.23 3.59 6.79
N ASP A 32 5.46 3.93 7.22
CA ASP A 32 6.17 5.13 6.78
C ASP A 32 6.52 5.12 5.29
N MET A 33 6.38 3.96 4.62
CA MET A 33 6.49 3.85 3.18
C MET A 33 5.28 4.42 2.43
N PHE A 34 4.16 4.67 3.11
CA PHE A 34 2.92 5.15 2.49
C PHE A 34 2.66 6.61 2.83
N VAL A 35 2.45 7.43 1.80
CA VAL A 35 2.02 8.82 1.93
C VAL A 35 0.75 9.00 1.10
N LEU A 36 -0.34 9.39 1.74
CA LEU A 36 -1.63 9.63 1.09
C LEU A 36 -1.89 11.14 1.01
N ASP A 37 -2.03 11.68 -0.21
CA ASP A 37 -2.21 13.12 -0.45
C ASP A 37 -1.23 14.00 0.36
N ASN A 38 0.07 13.70 0.24
CA ASN A 38 1.16 14.37 0.96
C ASN A 38 1.14 14.24 2.49
N LYS A 39 0.32 13.36 3.06
CA LYS A 39 0.29 13.08 4.49
C LYS A 39 0.75 11.64 4.77
N PRO A 40 1.66 11.42 5.74
CA PRO A 40 2.03 10.05 6.13
C PRO A 40 0.78 9.24 6.49
N LEU A 41 0.73 7.97 6.06
CA LEU A 41 -0.43 7.10 6.36
C LEU A 41 -0.61 6.91 7.87
N THR A 42 0.47 7.03 8.65
CA THR A 42 0.47 7.01 10.13
C THR A 42 -0.30 8.18 10.77
N SER A 43 -0.60 9.24 10.01
CA SER A 43 -1.44 10.35 10.48
C SER A 43 -2.95 10.02 10.48
N TYR A 44 -3.34 8.87 9.90
CA TYR A 44 -4.71 8.40 9.81
C TYR A 44 -5.00 7.28 10.82
N GLN A 45 -6.29 7.04 11.09
CA GLN A 45 -6.74 5.86 11.83
C GLN A 45 -6.69 4.61 10.94
N VAL A 46 -5.51 3.99 10.86
CA VAL A 46 -5.28 2.77 10.07
C VAL A 46 -5.66 1.53 10.88
N GLN A 47 -6.58 0.73 10.36
CA GLN A 47 -6.85 -0.62 10.85
C GLN A 47 -5.81 -1.57 10.25
N ARG A 48 -4.88 -2.01 11.11
CA ARG A 48 -3.89 -3.03 10.78
C ARG A 48 -4.49 -4.42 10.97
N ARG A 49 -4.33 -5.30 9.99
CA ARG A 49 -4.68 -6.73 10.05
C ARG A 49 -3.49 -7.55 9.60
N ARG A 50 -3.54 -8.87 9.84
CA ARG A 50 -2.48 -9.80 9.43
C ARG A 50 -2.13 -9.73 7.93
N VAL A 51 -3.11 -9.40 7.09
CA VAL A 51 -2.98 -9.45 5.62
C VAL A 51 -3.03 -8.09 4.94
N SER A 52 -3.42 -7.03 5.65
CA SER A 52 -3.72 -5.74 5.04
C SER A 52 -3.67 -4.59 6.04
N ASN A 53 -3.40 -3.40 5.53
CA ASN A 53 -3.62 -2.13 6.23
C ASN A 53 -4.78 -1.39 5.56
N SER A 54 -5.74 -0.91 6.33
CA SER A 54 -6.94 -0.27 5.75
C SER A 54 -7.36 0.98 6.50
N LEU A 55 -7.97 1.92 5.79
CA LEU A 55 -8.52 3.14 6.37
C LEU A 55 -9.78 3.56 5.62
N ARG A 56 -10.69 4.24 6.32
CA ARG A 56 -11.90 4.81 5.70
C ARG A 56 -11.60 6.19 5.17
N LEU A 57 -12.15 6.47 3.99
CA LEU A 57 -12.02 7.76 3.31
C LEU A 57 -13.35 8.16 2.69
N PRO A 58 -13.62 9.48 2.55
CA PRO A 58 -14.64 9.98 1.63
C PRO A 58 -14.44 9.43 0.21
N GLN A 59 -15.51 9.45 -0.58
CA GLN A 59 -15.37 9.15 -2.00
C GLN A 59 -14.51 10.22 -2.69
N GLY A 60 -13.71 9.82 -3.68
CA GLY A 60 -12.83 10.72 -4.43
C GLY A 60 -11.58 10.02 -4.91
N THR A 61 -10.77 10.74 -5.68
CA THR A 61 -9.47 10.27 -6.17
C THR A 61 -8.38 10.72 -5.20
N TYR A 62 -7.57 9.77 -4.75
CA TYR A 62 -6.46 9.97 -3.83
C TYR A 62 -5.14 9.58 -4.51
N ARG A 63 -4.04 10.21 -4.11
CA ARG A 63 -2.69 9.81 -4.52
C ARG A 63 -1.97 9.12 -3.38
N LEU A 64 -1.51 7.90 -3.62
CA LEU A 64 -0.66 7.14 -2.70
C LEU A 64 0.77 7.13 -3.23
N ASP A 65 1.65 7.90 -2.61
CA ASP A 65 3.09 7.92 -2.89
C ASP A 65 3.83 6.88 -2.02
N PHE A 66 4.89 6.30 -2.58
CA PHE A 66 5.78 5.38 -1.89
C PHE A 66 7.08 6.06 -1.49
N LYS A 67 7.37 6.08 -0.19
CA LYS A 67 8.56 6.76 0.35
C LYS A 67 9.74 5.80 0.49
N PRO A 68 10.88 6.03 -0.20
CA PRO A 68 12.03 5.12 -0.16
C PRO A 68 12.55 4.79 1.24
N SER A 69 12.52 5.77 2.16
CA SER A 69 13.00 5.58 3.54
C SER A 69 12.13 4.66 4.39
N GLY A 70 10.92 4.35 3.95
CA GLY A 70 9.98 3.51 4.68
C GLY A 70 9.99 2.04 4.27
N PHE A 71 10.64 1.70 3.14
CA PHE A 71 10.65 0.32 2.65
C PHE A 71 11.40 -0.63 3.59
N PRO A 72 11.07 -1.94 3.56
CA PRO A 72 11.94 -2.96 4.10
C PRO A 72 13.36 -2.85 3.50
N PRO A 73 14.42 -3.11 4.29
CA PRO A 73 15.78 -3.09 3.77
C PRO A 73 15.95 -4.00 2.56
N GLY A 74 16.45 -3.45 1.45
CA GLY A 74 16.66 -4.20 0.21
C GLY A 74 15.44 -4.34 -0.70
N TRP A 75 14.33 -3.62 -0.42
CA TRP A 75 13.08 -3.70 -1.17
C TRP A 75 12.61 -2.33 -1.65
N LYS A 76 11.83 -2.34 -2.73
CA LYS A 76 11.18 -1.16 -3.33
C LYS A 76 9.90 -1.56 -4.06
N THR A 77 9.10 -0.58 -4.45
CA THR A 77 8.07 -0.75 -5.51
C THR A 77 8.68 -0.47 -6.88
N VAL A 78 7.99 -0.89 -7.94
CA VAL A 78 8.37 -0.58 -9.34
C VAL A 78 7.85 0.78 -9.82
N VAL A 79 6.92 1.39 -9.08
CA VAL A 79 6.37 2.73 -9.32
C VAL A 79 6.54 3.59 -8.07
N ASP A 80 6.59 4.90 -8.24
CA ASP A 80 6.74 5.85 -7.13
C ASP A 80 5.39 6.25 -6.51
N ALA A 81 4.28 6.13 -7.26
CA ALA A 81 2.96 6.51 -6.77
C ALA A 81 1.82 5.78 -7.53
N LEU A 82 0.62 5.78 -6.93
CA LEU A 82 -0.63 5.29 -7.51
C LEU A 82 -1.75 6.32 -7.33
N ALA A 83 -2.62 6.45 -8.33
CA ALA A 83 -3.93 7.11 -8.17
C ALA A 83 -4.97 6.06 -7.76
N ILE A 84 -5.82 6.38 -6.79
CA ILE A 84 -6.80 5.46 -6.21
C ILE A 84 -8.16 6.14 -6.16
N ASP A 85 -9.12 5.59 -6.89
CA ASP A 85 -10.51 6.03 -6.83
C ASP A 85 -11.23 5.30 -5.69
N VAL A 86 -11.62 6.05 -4.67
CA VAL A 86 -12.42 5.57 -3.54
C VAL A 86 -13.89 5.79 -3.86
N VAL A 87 -14.65 4.69 -3.86
CA VAL A 87 -16.10 4.70 -4.01
C VAL A 87 -16.81 4.53 -2.67
N ALA A 88 -17.98 5.15 -2.51
CA ALA A 88 -18.75 5.05 -1.29
C ALA A 88 -19.18 3.60 -0.99
N GLY A 89 -19.12 3.18 0.27
CA GLY A 89 -19.66 1.89 0.73
C GLY A 89 -18.75 0.67 0.53
N ALA A 90 -17.60 0.81 -0.14
CA ALA A 90 -16.64 -0.28 -0.33
C ALA A 90 -15.20 0.14 -0.05
N TYR A 91 -14.32 -0.85 0.13
CA TYR A 91 -12.88 -0.64 0.15
C TYR A 91 -12.31 -0.85 -1.26
N THR A 92 -11.61 0.14 -1.79
CA THR A 92 -10.78 -0.03 -2.98
C THR A 92 -9.54 -0.80 -2.59
N VAL A 93 -9.30 -1.93 -3.27
CA VAL A 93 -8.15 -2.81 -3.01
C VAL A 93 -6.93 -2.30 -3.77
N VAL A 94 -5.83 -2.11 -3.04
CA VAL A 94 -4.54 -1.70 -3.59
C VAL A 94 -3.53 -2.80 -3.31
N ARG A 95 -2.95 -3.35 -4.37
CA ARG A 95 -1.88 -4.35 -4.30
C ARG A 95 -0.54 -3.68 -4.50
N VAL A 96 0.38 -3.90 -3.58
CA VAL A 96 1.69 -3.25 -3.56
C VAL A 96 2.78 -4.34 -3.62
N PRO A 97 3.21 -4.75 -4.82
CA PRO A 97 4.32 -5.67 -4.96
C PRO A 97 5.63 -4.97 -4.54
N LEU A 98 6.36 -5.60 -3.62
CA LEU A 98 7.70 -5.20 -3.24
C LEU A 98 8.68 -6.09 -4.00
N VAL A 99 9.58 -5.49 -4.76
CA VAL A 99 10.65 -6.17 -5.50
C VAL A 99 12.01 -5.84 -4.90
N ARG A 100 13.02 -6.69 -5.12
CA ARG A 100 14.37 -6.42 -4.61
C ARG A 100 14.97 -5.16 -5.23
N SER A 101 15.54 -4.30 -4.39
CA SER A 101 16.45 -3.24 -4.86
C SER A 101 17.76 -3.90 -5.26
N GLN A 102 18.07 -3.97 -6.56
CA GLN A 102 19.40 -4.42 -6.99
C GLN A 102 20.47 -3.50 -6.35
N PRO A 103 21.56 -4.05 -5.81
CA PRO A 103 22.71 -3.22 -5.46
C PRO A 103 23.26 -2.60 -6.75
N SER A 104 23.37 -1.28 -6.76
CA SER A 104 24.11 -0.52 -7.78
C SER A 104 25.57 -0.94 -7.84
#